data_AF-A0A558R048-F1
#
_entry.id   AF-A0A558R048-F1
#
_cell.length_a   1.000
_cell.length_b   1.000
_cell.length_c   1.000
_cell.angle_alpha   90.00
_cell.angle_beta   90.00
_cell.angle_gamma   90.00
#
_symmetry.space_group_name_H-M   'P 1'
#
loop_
_entity.id
_entity.type
_entity.pdbx_description
1 polymer ?
#
loop_
_entity_poly.entity_id
_entity_poly.type
_entity_poly.pdbx_seq_one_letter_code
_entity_poly.pdbx_strand_id
1 'polypeptide(L)' 'MADPTTQRNGEDMIEMSGILAHPATSYWLRDAIVSAIERDPFDAERDAIVLAELLGRRLDALVARHFPL' A
#
# COMPACT_ATOMS: atom_id res chain seq x y z
N MET A 1 6.01 -22.91 -22.10
CA MET A 1 6.75 -21.85 -21.40
C MET A 1 5.73 -21.03 -20.64
N ALA A 2 5.82 -20.95 -19.30
CA ALA A 2 4.93 -20.10 -18.52
C ALA A 2 5.27 -18.63 -18.79
N ASP A 3 4.25 -17.79 -18.94
CA ASP A 3 4.41 -16.35 -19.10
C ASP A 3 4.95 -15.74 -17.77
N PRO A 4 6.10 -15.04 -17.79
CA PRO A 4 6.67 -14.41 -16.59
C PRO A 4 5.70 -13.43 -15.90
N THR A 5 4.74 -12.87 -16.64
CA THR A 5 3.72 -11.96 -16.11
C THR A 5 2.75 -12.69 -15.17
N THR A 6 2.43 -13.95 -15.46
CA THR A 6 1.53 -14.77 -14.63
C THR A 6 2.21 -15.17 -13.31
N GLN A 7 3.52 -15.43 -13.35
CA GLN A 7 4.31 -15.74 -12.15
C GLN A 7 4.32 -14.56 -11.18
N ARG A 8 4.56 -13.35 -11.70
CA ARG A 8 4.63 -12.13 -10.89
C ARG A 8 3.31 -11.77 -10.22
N ASN A 9 2.19 -11.94 -10.93
CA ASN A 9 0.86 -11.77 -10.36
C ASN A 9 0.59 -12.74 -9.19
N GLY A 10 1.12 -13.96 -9.26
CA GLY A 10 1.01 -14.95 -8.18
C GLY A 10 1.85 -14.58 -6.95
N GLU A 11 3.05 -14.04 -7.16
CA GLU A 11 3.94 -13.57 -6.10
C GLU A 11 3.35 -12.36 -5.36
N ASP A 12 2.80 -11.39 -6.08
CA ASP A 12 2.17 -10.19 -5.52
C ASP A 12 0.96 -10.56 -4.63
N MET A 13 0.15 -11.53 -5.07
CA MET A 13 -0.99 -12.02 -4.29
C MET A 13 -0.58 -12.78 -3.01
N ILE A 14 0.54 -13.51 -3.05
CA ILE A 14 1.11 -14.16 -1.87
C ILE A 14 1.59 -13.12 -0.86
N GLU A 15 2.26 -12.07 -1.32
CA GLU A 15 2.72 -10.98 -0.46
C GLU A 15 1.54 -10.25 0.21
N MET A 16 0.53 -9.86 -0.58
CA MET A 16 -0.69 -9.24 -0.04
C MET A 16 -1.36 -10.12 1.01
N SER A 17 -1.50 -11.42 0.74
CA SER A 17 -2.06 -12.39 1.69
C SER A 17 -1.23 -12.48 2.97
N GLY A 18 0.10 -12.42 2.86
CA GLY A 18 1.02 -12.38 4.01
C GLY A 18 0.81 -11.14 4.87
N ILE A 19 0.68 -9.96 4.26
CA ILE A 19 0.40 -8.71 4.97
C ILE A 19 -0.96 -8.78 5.67
N LEU A 20 -1.99 -9.31 5.00
CA LEU A 20 -3.32 -9.49 5.58
C LEU A 20 -3.32 -10.53 6.72
N ALA A 21 -2.54 -11.61 6.63
CA ALA A 21 -2.47 -12.61 7.70
C ALA A 21 -1.67 -12.13 8.93
N HIS A 22 -0.82 -11.11 8.77
CA HIS A 22 0.07 -10.69 9.84
C HIS A 22 -0.68 -9.94 10.96
N PRO A 23 -0.54 -10.36 12.24
CA PRO A 23 -1.31 -9.79 13.36
C PRO A 23 -0.88 -8.36 13.72
N ALA A 24 0.35 -7.96 13.39
CA ALA A 24 0.82 -6.60 13.61
C ALA A 24 0.42 -5.62 12.48
N THR A 25 -0.21 -6.10 11.40
CA THR A 25 -0.70 -5.23 10.34
C THR A 25 -1.84 -4.39 10.88
N SER A 26 -1.68 -3.07 10.77
CA SER A 26 -2.69 -2.11 11.24
C SER A 26 -4.02 -2.34 10.52
N TYR A 27 -5.14 -2.08 11.22
CA TYR A 27 -6.47 -2.17 10.63
C TYR A 27 -6.60 -1.28 9.39
N TRP A 28 -6.01 -0.09 9.42
CA TRP A 28 -6.04 0.83 8.29
C TRP A 28 -5.35 0.27 7.04
N LEU A 29 -4.16 -0.33 7.18
CA LEU A 29 -3.45 -0.92 6.03
C LEU A 29 -4.18 -2.17 5.51
N ARG A 30 -4.73 -2.98 6.41
CA ARG A 30 -5.53 -4.15 6.06
C ARG A 30 -6.75 -3.76 5.23
N ASP A 31 -7.52 -2.77 5.68
CA ASP A 31 -8.73 -2.32 4.99
C ASP A 31 -8.39 -1.65 3.64
N ALA A 32 -7.26 -0.92 3.57
CA ALA A 32 -6.78 -0.34 2.32
C ALA A 32 -6.42 -1.41 1.28
N ILE A 33 -5.73 -2.49 1.69
CA ILE A 33 -5.38 -3.61 0.80
C ILE A 33 -6.64 -4.35 0.34
N VAL A 34 -7.57 -4.66 1.25
CA VAL A 34 -8.84 -5.31 0.89
C VAL A 34 -9.62 -4.47 -0.11
N SER A 35 -9.72 -3.16 0.13
CA SER A 35 -10.40 -2.23 -0.79
C SER A 35 -9.69 -2.10 -2.15
N ALA A 36 -8.36 -2.20 -2.18
CA ALA A 36 -7.58 -2.11 -3.42
C ALA A 36 -7.77 -3.34 -4.30
N ILE A 37 -7.89 -4.54 -3.72
CA ILE A 37 -8.09 -5.80 -4.44
C ILE A 37 -9.43 -5.81 -5.21
N GLU A 38 -10.43 -5.10 -4.71
CA GLU A 38 -11.76 -5.04 -5.35
C GLU A 38 -11.85 -3.98 -6.48
N ARG A 39 -10.80 -3.18 -6.70
CA ARG A 39 -10.78 -2.06 -7.65
C ARG A 39 -10.03 -2.40 -8.93
N ASP A 40 -10.17 -1.52 -9.93
CA ASP A 40 -9.26 -1.51 -11.07
C ASP A 40 -7.81 -1.29 -10.57
N PRO A 41 -6.84 -2.12 -11.00
CA PRO A 41 -5.48 -2.06 -10.47
C PRO A 41 -4.73 -0.78 -10.82
N PHE A 42 -5.06 -0.12 -11.94
CA PHE A 42 -4.42 1.16 -12.30
C PHE A 42 -4.93 2.29 -11.41
N ASP A 43 -6.24 2.31 -11.13
CA ASP A 43 -6.82 3.30 -10.21
C ASP A 43 -6.33 3.08 -8.78
N ALA A 44 -6.26 1.82 -8.33
CA ALA A 44 -5.79 1.48 -6.99
C ALA A 44 -4.32 1.88 -6.76
N GLU A 45 -3.44 1.60 -7.73
CA GLU A 45 -2.03 2.01 -7.68
C GLU A 45 -1.89 3.54 -7.64
N ARG A 46 -2.64 4.22 -8.50
CA ARG A 46 -2.57 5.68 -8.60
C ARG A 46 -3.06 6.37 -7.32
N ASP A 47 -4.15 5.89 -6.74
CA ASP A 47 -4.66 6.40 -5.47
C ASP A 47 -3.69 6.13 -4.32
N ALA A 48 -3.05 4.96 -4.29
CA ALA A 48 -2.05 4.61 -3.28
C ALA A 48 -0.82 5.54 -3.34
N ILE A 49 -0.34 5.88 -4.54
CA ILE A 49 0.75 6.85 -4.73
C ILE A 49 0.35 8.23 -4.18
N VAL A 50 -0.82 8.74 -4.59
CA VAL A 50 -1.32 10.05 -4.13
C VAL A 50 -1.44 10.08 -2.60
N LEU A 51 -1.96 9.00 -2.01
CA LEU A 51 -2.09 8.86 -0.57
C LEU A 51 -0.73 8.86 0.13
N ALA A 52 0.24 8.10 -0.37
CA ALA A 52 1.60 8.05 0.19
C ALA A 52 2.26 9.44 0.18
N GLU A 53 2.15 10.17 -0.92
CA GLU A 53 2.67 11.54 -1.04
C GLU A 53 2.01 12.52 -0.05
N LEU A 54 0.70 12.40 0.16
CA LEU A 54 -0.03 13.23 1.13
C LEU A 54 0.38 12.94 2.57
N LEU A 55 0.52 11.66 2.92
CA LEU A 55 0.96 11.23 4.25
C LEU A 55 2.40 11.69 4.52
N GLY A 56 3.29 11.57 3.54
CA GLY A 56 4.67 12.06 3.61
C GLY A 56 4.73 13.56 3.91
N ARG A 57 4.08 14.38 3.06
CA ARG A 57 4.03 15.84 3.28
C ARG A 57 3.44 16.23 4.62
N ARG A 58 2.42 15.49 5.09
CA ARG A 58 1.82 15.71 6.41
C ARG A 58 2.82 15.40 7.53
N LEU A 59 3.56 14.29 7.42
CA LEU A 59 4.58 13.93 8.39
C LEU A 59 5.69 14.98 8.44
N ASP A 60 6.21 15.41 7.29
CA ASP A 60 7.24 16.44 7.19
C ASP A 60 6.79 17.75 7.86
N ALA A 61 5.56 18.18 7.61
CA ALA A 61 4.99 19.37 8.24
C ALA A 61 4.88 19.22 9.77
N LEU A 62 4.51 18.03 10.26
CA LEU A 62 4.45 17.75 11.69
C LEU A 62 5.84 17.73 12.33
N VAL A 63 6.83 17.11 11.66
CA VAL A 63 8.22 17.08 12.15
C VAL A 63 8.78 18.50 12.21
N ALA A 64 8.67 19.28 11.14
CA ALA A 64 9.14 20.67 11.08
C ALA A 64 8.51 21.55 12.17
N ARG A 65 7.23 21.30 12.52
CA ARG A 65 6.54 22.01 13.60
C ARG A 65 7.07 21.68 14.99
N HIS A 66 7.39 20.42 15.26
CA HIS A 66 7.76 19.96 16.62
C HIS A 66 9.27 20.00 16.88
N PHE A 67 10.08 19.99 15.82
CA PHE A 67 11.54 20.04 15.87
C PHE A 67 12.08 21.18 14.99
N PRO A 68 11.84 22.45 15.34
CA PRO A 68 12.42 23.59 14.62
C PRO A 68 13.95 23.63 14.82
N LEU A 69 14.67 23.91 13.74
CA LEU A 69 16.13 24.11 13.73
C LEU A 69 16.56 25.35 14.52
#